data_AF-A0A4V4HCC8-F1
#
_entry.id   AF-A0A4V4HCC8-F1
#
_cell.length_a   1.000
_cell.length_b   1.000
_cell.length_c   1.000
_cell.angle_alpha   90.00
_cell.angle_beta   90.00
_cell.angle_gamma   90.00
#
_symmetry.space_group_name_H-M   'P 1'
#
loop_
_entity.id
_entity.type
_entity.pdbx_description
1 polymer ?
#
loop_
_entity_poly.entity_id
_entity_poly.type
_entity_poly.pdbx_seq_one_letter_code
_entity_poly.pdbx_strand_id
1 'polypeptide(L)'
;MPSIDTEVDPALIATIEVDPEHKRSTQDCYAFYTKQTDGIHRRCKICQLYDPNHTTTDGKYVLGTASGTLRSHLMSAHLDVWVDICDLKKFAISGPKFIEWANEYRQSKGCATTRPPPTLDESRRSFTQEGFVDAIAEWIVGDSQSINAIESPRLRAIFLMLREELKNKDIPHRSHIRNRIIQMMKEHLDELEEELGLAESLVRWTVGPIQILPRLWLLPRTGFRLKQSLPTLV
;
A
#
# COMPACT_ATOMS: atom_id res chain seq x y z
N MET A 1 -17.47 -12.31 -24.75
CA MET A 1 -18.01 -12.04 -23.41
C MET A 1 -17.77 -10.57 -23.12
N PRO A 2 -18.78 -9.80 -22.69
CA PRO A 2 -18.58 -8.39 -22.37
C PRO A 2 -17.59 -8.31 -21.21
N SER A 3 -16.46 -7.67 -21.44
CA SER A 3 -15.55 -7.19 -20.40
C SER A 3 -16.34 -6.16 -19.60
N ILE A 4 -16.91 -6.59 -18.47
CA ILE A 4 -17.43 -5.67 -17.48
C ILE A 4 -16.18 -5.05 -16.88
N ASP A 5 -15.88 -3.81 -17.26
CA ASP A 5 -14.93 -2.99 -16.52
C ASP A 5 -15.57 -2.76 -15.16
N THR A 6 -15.31 -3.67 -14.22
CA THR A 6 -15.85 -3.62 -12.86
C THR A 6 -15.08 -2.52 -12.13
N GLU A 7 -15.50 -1.28 -12.36
CA GLU A 7 -15.04 -0.15 -11.58
C GLU A 7 -15.42 -0.43 -10.12
N VAL A 8 -14.42 -0.58 -9.25
CA VAL A 8 -14.63 -0.89 -7.85
C VAL A 8 -15.39 0.28 -7.21
N ASP A 9 -16.55 -0.02 -6.62
CA ASP A 9 -17.40 0.99 -6.00
C ASP A 9 -16.61 1.85 -5.00
N PRO A 10 -16.49 3.17 -5.21
CA PRO A 10 -15.81 4.08 -4.29
C PRO A 10 -16.34 4.01 -2.85
N ALA A 11 -17.64 3.72 -2.67
CA ALA A 11 -18.22 3.55 -1.35
C ALA A 11 -17.63 2.33 -0.63
N LEU A 12 -17.40 1.22 -1.34
CA LEU A 12 -16.74 0.05 -0.78
C LEU A 12 -15.30 0.37 -0.37
N ILE A 13 -14.54 1.07 -1.23
CA ILE A 13 -13.16 1.47 -0.94
C ILE A 13 -13.07 2.34 0.32
N ALA A 14 -14.05 3.23 0.53
CA ALA A 14 -14.13 4.08 1.71
C ALA A 14 -14.41 3.26 2.99
N THR A 15 -15.22 2.20 2.91
CA THR A 15 -15.51 1.35 4.08
C THR A 15 -14.35 0.44 4.50
N ILE A 16 -13.37 0.22 3.63
CA ILE A 16 -12.20 -0.61 3.92
C ILE A 16 -11.08 0.27 4.43
N GLU A 17 -11.01 0.34 5.76
CA GLU A 17 -9.99 1.03 6.54
C GLU A 17 -9.09 0.02 7.25
N VAL A 18 -7.92 0.49 7.70
CA VAL A 18 -7.00 -0.31 8.51
C VAL A 18 -7.69 -0.71 9.81
N ASP A 19 -7.73 -2.00 10.11
CA ASP A 19 -8.25 -2.51 11.37
C ASP A 19 -7.20 -2.27 12.48
N PRO A 20 -7.44 -1.36 13.43
CA PRO A 20 -6.42 -0.96 14.42
C PRO A 20 -6.08 -2.09 15.41
N GLU A 21 -6.92 -3.12 15.53
CA GLU A 21 -6.70 -4.23 16.46
C GLU A 21 -5.76 -5.31 15.89
N HIS A 22 -5.49 -5.28 14.58
CA HIS A 22 -4.74 -6.34 13.91
C HIS A 22 -3.41 -5.82 13.36
N LYS A 23 -2.42 -6.72 13.34
CA LYS A 23 -1.08 -6.39 12.81
C LYS A 23 -1.17 -5.98 11.34
N ARG A 24 -0.26 -5.09 10.92
CA ARG A 24 -0.14 -4.64 9.52
C ARG A 24 -0.06 -5.80 8.52
N SER A 25 0.58 -6.90 8.90
CA SER A 25 0.72 -8.12 8.07
C SER A 25 -0.56 -8.93 7.86
N THR A 26 -1.67 -8.56 8.51
CA THR A 26 -2.97 -9.24 8.39
C THR A 26 -4.10 -8.33 7.91
N GLN A 27 -3.75 -7.12 7.47
CA GLN A 27 -4.72 -6.13 6.98
C GLN A 27 -5.36 -6.55 5.65
N ASP A 28 -4.63 -7.34 4.84
CA ASP A 28 -5.15 -8.02 3.65
C ASP A 28 -6.40 -8.88 3.92
N CYS A 29 -6.63 -9.26 5.17
CA CYS A 29 -7.75 -10.08 5.58
C CYS A 29 -8.75 -9.29 6.44
N TYR A 30 -8.34 -8.82 7.62
CA TYR A 30 -9.29 -8.32 8.62
C TYR A 30 -9.94 -6.99 8.27
N ALA A 31 -9.30 -6.15 7.45
CA ALA A 31 -9.88 -4.89 6.97
C ALA A 31 -11.20 -5.10 6.19
N PHE A 32 -11.39 -6.29 5.61
CA PHE A 32 -12.57 -6.67 4.83
C PHE A 32 -13.72 -7.23 5.67
N TYR A 33 -13.57 -7.30 7.00
CA TYR A 33 -14.58 -7.84 7.90
C TYR A 33 -14.98 -6.84 8.97
N THR A 34 -16.28 -6.75 9.24
CA THR A 34 -16.84 -5.92 10.32
C THR A 34 -17.35 -6.80 11.44
N LYS A 35 -17.03 -6.44 12.69
CA LYS A 35 -17.62 -7.08 13.88
C LYS A 35 -19.12 -6.80 13.93
N GLN A 36 -19.92 -7.84 14.13
CA GLN A 36 -21.37 -7.72 14.28
C GLN A 36 -21.73 -7.25 15.70
N THR A 37 -22.96 -6.77 15.86
CA THR A 37 -23.48 -6.26 17.15
C THR A 37 -23.56 -7.33 18.23
N ASP A 38 -23.62 -8.60 17.84
CA ASP A 38 -23.57 -9.73 18.78
C ASP A 38 -22.21 -9.90 19.47
N GLY A 39 -21.17 -9.24 18.97
CA GLY A 39 -19.82 -9.35 19.52
C GLY A 39 -19.22 -10.76 19.43
N ILE A 40 -19.82 -11.66 18.65
CA ILE A 40 -19.39 -13.05 18.46
C ILE A 40 -18.98 -13.27 17.01
N HIS A 41 -19.63 -12.60 16.08
CA HIS A 41 -19.43 -12.81 14.66
C HIS A 41 -18.75 -11.62 13.98
N ARG A 42 -18.10 -11.92 12.87
CA ARG A 42 -17.66 -10.98 11.85
C ARG A 42 -18.40 -11.28 10.57
N ARG A 43 -18.66 -10.25 9.77
CA ARG A 43 -19.24 -10.39 8.43
C ARG A 43 -18.34 -9.74 7.40
N CYS A 44 -18.19 -10.38 6.25
CA CYS A 44 -17.49 -9.80 5.10
C CYS A 44 -18.23 -8.53 4.65
N LYS A 45 -17.51 -7.41 4.56
CA LYS A 45 -18.04 -6.11 4.12
C LYS A 45 -18.58 -6.18 2.69
N ILE A 46 -17.92 -6.95 1.82
CA ILE A 46 -18.32 -7.12 0.41
C ILE A 46 -19.65 -7.89 0.33
N CYS A 47 -19.76 -9.05 1.00
CA CYS A 47 -21.05 -9.77 1.08
C CYS A 47 -22.17 -8.92 1.68
N GLN A 48 -21.85 -8.08 2.67
CA GLN A 48 -22.83 -7.20 3.30
C GLN A 48 -23.41 -6.15 2.34
N LEU A 49 -22.64 -5.69 1.34
CA LEU A 49 -23.16 -4.78 0.32
C LEU A 49 -24.13 -5.48 -0.64
N TYR A 50 -23.85 -6.73 -1.02
CA TYR A 50 -24.72 -7.50 -1.93
C TYR A 50 -25.97 -8.08 -1.24
N ASP A 51 -25.88 -8.38 0.06
CA ASP A 51 -26.98 -8.91 0.87
C ASP A 51 -27.14 -8.10 2.18
N PRO A 52 -27.70 -6.88 2.07
CA PRO A 52 -27.89 -5.99 3.23
C PRO A 52 -28.91 -6.54 4.23
N ASN A 53 -29.82 -7.40 3.76
CA ASN A 53 -30.84 -8.04 4.60
C ASN A 53 -30.31 -9.27 5.34
N HIS A 54 -29.04 -9.63 5.15
CA HIS A 54 -28.39 -10.76 5.82
C HIS A 54 -29.13 -12.09 5.66
N THR A 55 -29.75 -12.27 4.48
CA THR A 55 -30.51 -13.49 4.17
C THR A 55 -29.61 -14.72 4.04
N THR A 56 -28.36 -14.51 3.67
CA THR A 56 -27.34 -15.55 3.51
C THR A 56 -26.43 -15.65 4.73
N THR A 57 -25.98 -16.87 5.00
CA THR A 57 -24.91 -17.14 5.99
C THR A 57 -23.52 -16.97 5.40
N ASP A 58 -23.42 -16.79 4.08
CA ASP A 58 -22.17 -16.56 3.39
C ASP A 58 -21.49 -15.29 3.90
N GLY A 59 -20.18 -15.40 4.11
CA GLY A 59 -19.39 -14.29 4.65
C GLY A 59 -19.56 -14.06 6.16
N LYS A 60 -20.37 -14.86 6.88
CA LYS A 60 -20.50 -14.79 8.35
C LYS A 60 -19.57 -15.80 9.03
N TYR A 61 -18.69 -15.30 9.89
CA TYR A 61 -17.69 -16.11 10.60
C TYR A 61 -17.67 -15.76 12.09
N VAL A 62 -17.23 -16.68 12.94
CA VAL A 62 -17.00 -16.39 14.37
C VAL A 62 -15.72 -15.55 14.51
N LEU A 63 -15.64 -14.67 15.51
CA LEU A 63 -14.49 -13.77 15.77
C LEU A 63 -13.14 -14.48 15.82
N GLY A 64 -13.10 -15.73 16.29
CA GLY A 64 -11.89 -16.55 16.40
C GLY A 64 -11.52 -17.34 15.14
N THR A 65 -12.23 -17.14 14.04
CA THR A 65 -11.95 -17.83 12.78
C THR A 65 -10.55 -17.50 12.29
N ALA A 66 -9.78 -18.51 11.91
CA ALA A 66 -8.43 -18.34 11.41
C ALA A 66 -8.41 -17.51 10.11
N SER A 67 -7.39 -16.66 9.94
CA SER A 67 -7.26 -15.77 8.78
C SER A 67 -7.16 -16.52 7.45
N GLY A 68 -6.68 -17.77 7.44
CA GLY A 68 -6.68 -18.61 6.23
C GLY A 68 -8.07 -18.92 5.69
N THR A 69 -9.05 -19.19 6.58
CA THR A 69 -10.45 -19.42 6.18
C THR A 69 -11.08 -18.14 5.63
N LEU A 70 -10.84 -17.01 6.30
CA LEU A 70 -11.33 -15.70 5.88
C LEU A 70 -10.76 -15.27 4.52
N ARG A 71 -9.46 -15.49 4.28
CA ARG A 71 -8.85 -15.25 2.96
C ARG A 71 -9.38 -16.19 1.88
N SER A 72 -9.61 -17.46 2.23
CA SER A 72 -10.19 -18.43 1.28
C SER A 72 -11.55 -17.98 0.78
N HIS A 73 -12.36 -17.37 1.66
CA HIS A 73 -13.63 -16.77 1.27
C HIS A 73 -13.46 -15.56 0.34
N LEU A 74 -12.58 -14.61 0.68
CA LEU A 74 -12.30 -13.46 -0.19
C LEU A 74 -11.81 -13.92 -1.57
N MET A 75 -10.92 -14.91 -1.60
CA MET A 75 -10.39 -15.50 -2.83
C MET A 75 -11.48 -16.22 -3.67
N SER A 76 -12.39 -16.97 -3.05
CA SER A 76 -13.41 -17.72 -3.81
C SER A 76 -14.58 -16.87 -4.26
N ALA A 77 -14.96 -15.87 -3.46
CA ALA A 77 -16.18 -15.09 -3.69
C ALA A 77 -15.92 -13.69 -4.27
N HIS A 78 -14.74 -13.10 -4.01
CA HIS A 78 -14.46 -11.68 -4.23
C HIS A 78 -13.02 -11.43 -4.69
N LEU A 79 -12.42 -12.33 -5.49
CA LEU A 79 -11.00 -12.29 -5.85
C LEU A 79 -10.59 -10.94 -6.46
N ASP A 80 -11.36 -10.47 -7.42
CA ASP A 80 -11.14 -9.25 -8.19
C ASP A 80 -11.12 -8.00 -7.29
N VAL A 81 -12.22 -7.78 -6.57
CA VAL A 81 -12.41 -6.65 -5.68
C VAL A 81 -11.39 -6.68 -4.53
N TRP A 82 -11.11 -7.87 -4.00
CA TRP A 82 -10.16 -8.03 -2.91
C TRP A 82 -8.73 -7.65 -3.32
N VAL A 83 -8.24 -8.16 -4.45
CA VAL A 83 -6.88 -7.86 -4.94
C VAL A 83 -6.75 -6.38 -5.32
N ASP A 84 -7.73 -5.83 -6.04
CA ASP A 84 -7.72 -4.42 -6.44
C ASP A 84 -7.66 -3.48 -5.22
N ILE A 85 -8.45 -3.76 -4.18
CA ILE A 85 -8.44 -2.95 -2.95
C ILE A 85 -7.13 -3.14 -2.16
N CYS A 86 -6.58 -4.36 -2.12
CA CYS A 86 -5.27 -4.56 -1.49
C CYS A 86 -4.17 -3.76 -2.20
N ASP A 87 -4.16 -3.75 -3.53
CA ASP A 87 -3.16 -3.04 -4.34
C ASP A 87 -3.30 -1.52 -4.22
N LEU A 88 -4.55 -1.04 -4.16
CA LEU A 88 -4.88 0.36 -3.93
C LEU A 88 -4.46 0.84 -2.53
N LYS A 89 -4.78 0.07 -1.49
CA LYS A 89 -4.50 0.40 -0.08
C LYS A 89 -3.08 -0.02 0.37
N LYS A 90 -2.30 -0.63 -0.52
CA LYS A 90 -0.96 -1.19 -0.24
C LYS A 90 -0.96 -2.21 0.90
N PHE A 91 -1.99 -3.05 0.96
CA PHE A 91 -2.04 -4.18 1.89
C PHE A 91 -1.23 -5.34 1.33
N ALA A 92 -0.20 -5.76 2.06
CA ALA A 92 0.60 -6.92 1.67
C ALA A 92 -0.24 -8.20 1.82
N ILE A 93 -0.60 -8.81 0.68
CA ILE A 93 -1.27 -10.11 0.64
C ILE A 93 -0.30 -11.17 1.17
N SER A 94 -0.71 -11.91 2.19
CA SER A 94 0.14 -12.87 2.89
C SER A 94 -0.31 -14.31 2.66
N GLY A 95 0.66 -15.21 2.55
CA GLY A 95 0.46 -16.65 2.36
C GLY A 95 0.70 -17.09 0.91
N PRO A 96 1.48 -18.17 0.68
CA PRO A 96 1.99 -18.52 -0.65
C PRO A 96 0.86 -18.78 -1.66
N LYS A 97 -0.16 -19.54 -1.25
CA LYS A 97 -1.34 -19.84 -2.08
C LYS A 97 -2.10 -18.57 -2.49
N PHE A 98 -2.24 -17.61 -1.59
CA PHE A 98 -2.99 -16.38 -1.87
C PHE A 98 -2.21 -15.43 -2.78
N ILE A 99 -0.88 -15.40 -2.65
CA ILE A 99 0.01 -14.63 -3.51
C ILE A 99 -0.05 -15.15 -4.95
N GLU A 100 -0.01 -16.46 -5.13
CA GLU A 100 -0.11 -17.11 -6.45
C GLU A 100 -1.40 -16.69 -7.18
N TRP A 101 -2.55 -16.81 -6.51
CA TRP A 101 -3.86 -16.45 -7.08
C TRP A 101 -3.98 -14.96 -7.39
N ALA A 102 -3.49 -14.10 -6.48
CA ALA A 102 -3.48 -12.66 -6.73
C ALA A 102 -2.62 -12.30 -7.95
N ASN A 103 -1.48 -12.99 -8.14
CA ASN A 103 -0.61 -12.77 -9.29
C ASN A 103 -1.25 -13.25 -10.59
N GLU A 104 -1.89 -14.42 -10.60
CA GLU A 104 -2.67 -14.91 -11.75
C GLU A 104 -3.76 -13.90 -12.15
N TYR A 105 -4.51 -13.39 -11.17
CA TYR A 105 -5.50 -12.33 -11.42
C TYR A 105 -4.87 -11.08 -12.02
N ARG A 106 -3.78 -10.54 -11.44
CA ARG A 106 -3.08 -9.35 -11.96
C ARG A 106 -2.59 -9.55 -13.40
N GLN A 107 -2.01 -10.71 -13.70
CA GLN A 107 -1.57 -11.08 -15.05
C GLN A 107 -2.75 -11.10 -16.03
N SER A 108 -3.88 -11.68 -15.63
CA SER A 108 -5.08 -11.75 -16.47
C SER A 108 -5.68 -10.38 -16.78
N LYS A 109 -5.53 -9.40 -15.86
CA LYS A 109 -6.02 -8.03 -16.03
C LYS A 109 -5.12 -7.18 -16.94
N GLY A 110 -3.99 -7.72 -17.41
CA GLY A 110 -2.97 -6.95 -18.13
C GLY A 110 -2.35 -5.84 -17.29
N CYS A 111 -2.60 -5.83 -15.98
CA CYS A 111 -1.99 -4.89 -15.06
C CYS A 111 -0.57 -5.37 -14.85
N ALA A 112 0.39 -4.70 -15.48
CA ALA A 112 1.81 -4.93 -15.24
C ALA A 112 2.01 -4.81 -13.72
N THR A 113 2.22 -5.96 -13.09
CA THR A 113 2.35 -6.14 -11.65
C THR A 113 3.13 -4.99 -11.04
N THR A 114 2.58 -4.34 -10.01
CA THR A 114 3.39 -3.61 -9.04
C THR A 114 4.48 -4.59 -8.62
N ARG A 115 5.72 -4.27 -9.02
CA ARG A 115 6.90 -5.14 -9.08
C ARG A 115 6.75 -6.33 -8.11
N PRO A 116 6.59 -7.57 -8.61
CA PRO A 116 6.56 -8.72 -7.72
C PRO A 116 7.78 -8.63 -6.79
N PRO A 117 7.67 -9.07 -5.52
CA PRO A 117 8.87 -9.18 -4.67
C PRO A 117 9.91 -9.93 -5.51
N PRO A 118 11.10 -9.35 -5.73
CA PRO A 118 12.04 -9.84 -6.74
C PRO A 118 12.23 -11.32 -6.49
N THR A 119 11.65 -12.14 -7.36
CA THR A 119 11.85 -13.57 -7.29
C THR A 119 13.34 -13.75 -7.49
N LEU A 120 13.99 -14.57 -6.67
CA LEU A 120 15.44 -14.85 -6.76
C LEU A 120 15.89 -15.32 -8.16
N ASP A 121 14.93 -15.63 -9.03
CA ASP A 121 15.09 -16.04 -10.42
C ASP A 121 14.90 -14.90 -11.45
N GLU A 122 14.84 -13.63 -11.02
CA GLU A 122 15.10 -12.51 -11.95
C GLU A 122 16.49 -12.72 -12.53
N SER A 123 16.54 -13.01 -13.84
CA SER A 123 17.74 -13.25 -14.65
C SER A 123 18.97 -12.62 -14.02
N ARG A 124 19.87 -13.46 -13.46
CA ARG A 124 21.10 -13.02 -12.78
C ARG A 124 21.69 -11.84 -13.53
N ARG A 125 21.55 -10.63 -12.98
CA ARG A 125 22.07 -9.43 -13.64
C ARG A 125 23.57 -9.64 -13.84
N SER A 126 24.06 -9.37 -15.05
CA SER A 126 25.49 -9.36 -15.30
C SER A 126 26.15 -8.43 -14.28
N PHE A 127 27.26 -8.87 -13.70
CA PHE A 127 27.95 -8.07 -12.69
C PHE A 127 28.48 -6.80 -13.35
N THR A 128 28.07 -5.65 -12.83
CA THR A 128 28.68 -4.35 -13.11
C THR A 128 29.06 -3.71 -11.78
N GLN A 129 30.08 -2.86 -11.79
CA GLN A 129 30.57 -2.23 -10.57
C GLN A 129 29.49 -1.31 -9.96
N GLU A 130 28.81 -0.56 -10.82
CA GLU A 130 27.71 0.33 -10.47
C GLU A 130 26.52 -0.47 -9.93
N GLY A 131 26.17 -1.58 -10.61
CA GLY A 131 25.09 -2.47 -10.15
C GLY A 131 25.39 -3.13 -8.81
N PHE A 132 26.67 -3.40 -8.50
CA PHE A 132 27.08 -3.90 -7.19
C PHE A 132 26.93 -2.85 -6.09
N VAL A 133 27.30 -1.59 -6.37
CA VAL A 133 27.10 -0.47 -5.44
C VAL A 133 25.61 -0.25 -5.19
N ASP A 134 24.79 -0.29 -6.24
CA ASP A 134 23.34 -0.12 -6.16
C ASP A 134 22.68 -1.24 -5.38
N ALA A 135 23.06 -2.50 -5.62
CA ALA A 135 22.56 -3.64 -4.87
C ALA A 135 22.89 -3.56 -3.37
N ILE A 136 24.09 -3.08 -3.01
CA ILE A 136 24.45 -2.85 -1.60
C ILE A 136 23.63 -1.71 -1.00
N ALA A 137 23.42 -0.61 -1.73
CA ALA A 137 22.63 0.51 -1.26
C ALA A 137 21.16 0.11 -1.05
N GLU A 138 20.56 -0.59 -2.01
CA GLU A 138 19.21 -1.16 -1.91
C GLU A 138 19.10 -2.12 -0.72
N TRP A 139 20.06 -3.02 -0.52
CA TRP A 139 20.07 -3.93 0.63
C TRP A 139 20.11 -3.18 1.97
N ILE A 140 20.92 -2.13 2.08
CA ILE A 140 21.00 -1.31 3.31
C ILE A 140 19.68 -0.59 3.59
N VAL A 141 19.09 0.03 2.57
CA VAL A 141 17.84 0.81 2.71
C VAL A 141 16.63 -0.11 2.91
N GLY A 142 16.50 -1.13 2.07
CA GLY A 142 15.36 -2.06 2.07
C GLY A 142 15.27 -2.90 3.34
N ASP A 143 16.40 -3.43 3.82
CA ASP A 143 16.44 -4.26 5.02
C ASP A 143 16.82 -3.49 6.29
N SER A 144 16.87 -2.15 6.24
CA SER A 144 17.24 -1.27 7.36
C SER A 144 18.57 -1.67 8.04
N GLN A 145 19.55 -2.10 7.24
CA GLN A 145 20.83 -2.54 7.76
C GLN A 145 21.70 -1.34 8.17
N SER A 146 22.66 -1.57 9.05
CA SER A 146 23.65 -0.53 9.37
C SER A 146 24.57 -0.28 8.18
N ILE A 147 24.77 0.98 7.81
CA ILE A 147 25.76 1.33 6.78
C ILE A 147 27.19 0.89 7.15
N ASN A 148 27.47 0.66 8.44
CA ASN A 148 28.77 0.15 8.88
C ASN A 148 28.97 -1.34 8.53
N ALA A 149 27.92 -2.07 8.17
CA ALA A 149 28.00 -3.50 7.83
C ALA A 149 28.94 -3.77 6.65
N ILE A 150 29.03 -2.84 5.69
CA ILE A 150 29.91 -2.94 4.52
C ILE A 150 31.40 -2.91 4.87
N GLU A 151 31.77 -2.31 6.02
CA GLU A 151 33.15 -2.28 6.50
C GLU A 151 33.51 -3.56 7.28
N SER A 152 32.54 -4.47 7.52
CA SER A 152 32.78 -5.74 8.20
C SER A 152 33.75 -6.62 7.39
N PRO A 153 34.91 -7.03 7.94
CA PRO A 153 35.85 -7.87 7.24
C PRO A 153 35.25 -9.21 6.79
N ARG A 154 34.31 -9.75 7.58
CA ARG A 154 33.61 -11.01 7.26
C ARG A 154 32.73 -10.88 6.03
N LEU A 155 31.98 -9.78 5.92
CA LEU A 155 31.12 -9.54 4.75
C LEU A 155 31.96 -9.29 3.49
N ARG A 156 33.04 -8.50 3.61
CA ARG A 156 33.97 -8.29 2.49
C ARG A 156 34.61 -9.59 2.02
N ALA A 157 34.99 -10.48 2.94
CA ALA A 157 35.50 -11.81 2.58
C ALA A 157 34.47 -12.65 1.81
N ILE A 158 33.18 -12.57 2.16
CA ILE A 158 32.10 -13.23 1.41
C ILE A 158 32.02 -12.67 -0.02
N PHE A 159 32.08 -11.34 -0.21
CA PHE A 159 32.07 -10.76 -1.55
C PHE A 159 33.25 -11.20 -2.42
N LEU A 160 34.46 -11.24 -1.85
CA LEU A 160 35.66 -11.72 -2.54
C LEU A 160 35.58 -13.21 -2.88
N MET A 161 34.91 -14.02 -2.03
CA MET A 161 34.68 -15.44 -2.30
C MET A 161 33.69 -15.67 -3.44
N LEU A 162 32.67 -14.81 -3.58
CA LEU A 162 31.64 -14.95 -4.60
C LEU A 162 32.10 -14.50 -6.00
N ARG A 163 33.14 -13.66 -6.10
CA ARG A 163 33.68 -13.15 -7.37
C ARG A 163 35.20 -13.03 -7.29
N GLU A 164 35.90 -13.90 -8.02
CA GLU A 164 37.38 -13.96 -8.04
C GLU A 164 38.06 -12.70 -8.58
N GLU A 165 37.40 -11.99 -9.51
CA GLU A 165 37.95 -10.77 -10.12
C GLU A 165 37.85 -9.55 -9.21
N LEU A 166 36.97 -9.59 -8.20
CA LEU A 166 36.72 -8.49 -7.29
C LEU A 166 37.89 -8.35 -6.32
N LYS A 167 38.49 -7.15 -6.23
CA LYS A 167 39.54 -6.88 -5.23
C LYS A 167 38.94 -6.09 -4.08
N ASN A 168 39.59 -6.16 -2.92
CA ASN A 168 39.10 -5.45 -1.73
C ASN A 168 38.95 -3.93 -1.98
N LYS A 169 39.82 -3.35 -2.81
CA LYS A 169 39.76 -1.93 -3.21
C LYS A 169 38.55 -1.57 -4.07
N ASP A 170 37.95 -2.55 -4.74
CA ASP A 170 36.76 -2.37 -5.58
C ASP A 170 35.48 -2.47 -4.73
N ILE A 171 35.55 -2.97 -3.49
CA ILE A 171 34.40 -2.96 -2.58
C ILE A 171 34.19 -1.53 -2.08
N PRO A 172 33.01 -0.93 -2.28
CA PRO A 172 32.75 0.46 -1.90
C PRO A 172 32.87 0.64 -0.39
N HIS A 173 33.50 1.75 0.00
CA HIS A 173 33.56 2.18 1.39
C HIS A 173 32.28 2.89 1.84
N ARG A 174 32.13 3.07 3.15
CA ARG A 174 30.93 3.66 3.77
C ARG A 174 30.55 5.00 3.17
N SER A 175 31.54 5.86 2.93
CA SER A 175 31.33 7.18 2.33
C SER A 175 30.76 7.10 0.92
N HIS A 176 31.18 6.11 0.14
CA HIS A 176 30.69 5.90 -1.23
C HIS A 176 29.23 5.44 -1.22
N ILE A 177 28.91 4.44 -0.39
CA ILE A 177 27.52 3.97 -0.21
C ILE A 177 26.61 5.09 0.31
N ARG A 178 27.08 5.90 1.26
CA ARG A 178 26.30 7.05 1.79
C ARG A 178 25.95 8.03 0.68
N ASN A 179 26.92 8.38 -0.16
CA ASN A 179 26.70 9.31 -1.28
C ASN A 179 25.70 8.73 -2.27
N ARG A 180 25.79 7.43 -2.58
CA ARG A 180 24.84 6.77 -3.47
C ARG A 180 23.42 6.75 -2.90
N ILE A 181 23.25 6.43 -1.61
CA ILE A 181 21.93 6.47 -0.95
C ILE A 181 21.33 7.88 -1.01
N ILE A 182 22.12 8.93 -0.74
CA ILE A 182 21.66 10.32 -0.85
C ILE A 182 21.22 10.64 -2.28
N GLN A 183 21.97 10.15 -3.28
CA GLN A 183 21.62 10.34 -4.68
C GLN A 183 20.32 9.62 -5.05
N MET A 184 20.17 8.34 -4.72
CA MET A 184 18.94 7.57 -4.95
C MET A 184 17.72 8.23 -4.29
N MET A 185 17.90 8.76 -3.07
CA MET A 185 16.84 9.49 -2.38
C MET A 185 16.44 10.77 -3.12
N LYS A 186 17.40 11.51 -3.71
CA LYS A 186 17.10 12.69 -4.52
C LYS A 186 16.35 12.30 -5.80
N GLU A 187 16.85 11.29 -6.52
CA GLU A 187 16.21 10.76 -7.73
C GLU A 187 14.74 10.38 -7.43
N HIS A 188 14.47 9.69 -6.32
CA HIS A 188 13.10 9.37 -5.91
C HIS A 188 12.26 10.59 -5.48
N LEU A 189 12.86 11.61 -4.86
CA LEU A 189 12.13 12.83 -4.52
C LEU A 189 11.76 13.62 -5.77
N ASP A 190 12.65 13.67 -6.77
CA ASP A 190 12.40 14.31 -8.06
C ASP A 190 11.28 13.57 -8.82
N GLU A 191 11.31 12.23 -8.86
CA GLU A 191 10.23 11.40 -9.43
C GLU A 191 8.87 11.67 -8.76
N LEU A 192 8.84 11.73 -7.42
CA LEU A 192 7.61 12.03 -6.67
C LEU A 192 7.11 13.46 -6.94
N GLU A 193 8.00 14.43 -7.09
CA GLU A 193 7.64 15.81 -7.43
C GLU A 193 7.00 15.88 -8.83
N GLU A 194 7.55 15.15 -9.81
CA GLU A 194 6.97 15.03 -11.14
C GLU A 194 5.57 14.39 -11.11
N GLU A 195 5.39 13.30 -10.37
CA GLU A 195 4.08 12.64 -10.20
C GLU A 195 3.04 13.57 -9.55
N LEU A 196 3.43 14.33 -8.52
CA LEU A 196 2.55 15.28 -7.83
C LEU A 196 2.21 16.49 -8.71
N GLY A 197 3.17 17.03 -9.45
CA GLY A 197 2.94 18.15 -10.39
C GLY A 197 1.95 17.78 -11.49
N LEU A 198 2.00 16.54 -11.99
CA LEU A 198 1.02 16.02 -12.93
C LEU A 198 -0.38 15.94 -12.30
N ALA A 199 -0.50 15.53 -11.04
CA ALA A 199 -1.77 15.45 -10.32
C ALA A 199 -2.42 16.85 -10.13
N GLU A 200 -1.64 17.87 -9.79
CA GLU A 200 -2.15 19.25 -9.70
C GLU A 200 -2.67 19.76 -11.04
N SER A 201 -1.96 19.45 -12.13
CA SER A 201 -2.43 19.81 -13.48
C SER A 201 -3.74 19.09 -13.83
N LEU A 202 -3.88 17.81 -13.50
CA LEU A 202 -5.07 17.01 -13.79
C LEU A 202 -6.30 17.52 -13.03
N VAL A 203 -6.13 17.87 -11.74
CA VAL A 203 -7.20 18.48 -10.93
C VAL A 203 -7.66 19.82 -11.54
N ARG A 204 -6.73 20.59 -12.13
CA ARG A 204 -7.03 21.87 -12.80
C ARG A 204 -7.84 21.70 -14.10
N TRP A 205 -7.75 20.56 -14.79
CA TRP A 205 -8.52 20.29 -16.01
C TRP A 205 -9.89 19.67 -15.75
N THR A 206 -10.06 18.91 -14.66
CA THR A 206 -11.36 18.32 -14.31
C THR A 206 -12.31 19.30 -13.63
N VAL A 207 -11.79 20.35 -12.99
CA VAL A 207 -12.60 21.49 -12.57
C VAL A 207 -12.64 22.48 -13.74
N GLY A 208 -13.41 22.14 -14.78
CA GLY A 208 -13.91 23.13 -15.71
C GLY A 208 -14.55 24.29 -14.93
N PRO A 209 -14.63 25.51 -15.50
CA PRO A 209 -15.13 26.67 -14.77
C PRO A 209 -16.49 26.33 -14.20
N ILE A 210 -16.54 26.11 -12.88
CA ILE A 210 -17.78 26.16 -12.14
C ILE A 210 -18.27 27.56 -12.40
N GLN A 211 -19.26 27.70 -13.28
CA GLN A 211 -20.11 28.87 -13.30
C GLN A 211 -20.74 28.88 -11.91
N ILE A 212 -20.11 29.61 -11.00
CA ILE A 212 -20.71 30.01 -9.74
C ILE A 212 -21.87 30.91 -10.18
N LEU A 213 -23.03 30.31 -10.43
CA LEU A 213 -24.27 31.06 -10.48
C LEU A 213 -24.38 31.74 -9.11
N PRO A 214 -24.50 33.09 -9.06
CA PRO A 214 -24.65 33.82 -7.82
C PRO A 214 -26.04 33.49 -7.26
N ARG A 215 -26.14 32.37 -6.55
CA ARG A 215 -27.37 31.97 -5.88
C ARG A 215 -27.47 32.76 -4.57
N LEU A 216 -28.11 33.92 -4.71
CA LEU A 216 -28.93 34.59 -3.72
C LEU A 216 -28.43 34.58 -2.27
N TRP A 217 -27.84 35.71 -1.92
CA TRP A 217 -27.88 36.28 -0.58
C TRP A 217 -29.34 36.52 -0.14
N LEU A 218 -30.01 35.53 0.43
CA LEU A 218 -31.20 35.73 1.26
C LEU A 218 -31.25 34.69 2.37
N LEU A 219 -30.46 34.93 3.43
CA LEU A 219 -30.77 34.40 4.76
C LEU A 219 -30.90 35.57 5.75
N PRO A 220 -31.94 35.61 6.59
CA PRO A 220 -32.15 36.70 7.54
C PRO A 220 -31.13 36.63 8.69
N ARG A 221 -30.60 37.80 9.05
CA ARG A 221 -29.88 38.04 10.30
C ARG A 221 -30.82 37.80 11.49
N THR A 222 -30.79 36.62 12.10
CA THR A 222 -31.25 36.46 13.49
C THR A 222 -30.05 36.66 14.42
N GLY A 223 -30.12 37.73 15.20
CA GLY A 223 -29.06 38.18 16.09
C GLY A 223 -28.74 37.18 17.19
N PHE A 224 -27.47 36.81 17.29
CA PHE A 224 -26.90 36.12 18.43
C PHE A 224 -26.12 37.14 19.26
N ARG A 225 -26.66 37.49 20.45
CA ARG A 225 -26.08 38.45 21.39
C ARG A 225 -25.27 37.68 22.43
N LEU A 226 -23.95 37.56 22.21
CA LEU A 226 -23.02 37.04 23.22
C LEU A 226 -22.77 38.10 24.30
N LYS A 227 -23.29 37.87 25.50
CA LYS A 227 -22.90 38.60 26.71
C LYS A 227 -21.51 38.10 27.12
N GLN A 228 -20.51 38.97 27.05
CA GLN A 228 -19.22 38.77 27.71
C GLN A 228 -19.36 39.25 29.17
N SER A 229 -19.20 38.33 30.13
CA SER A 229 -18.97 38.65 31.53
C SER A 229 -17.50 38.34 31.84
N LEU A 230 -16.70 39.39 32.10
CA LEU A 230 -15.36 39.28 32.66
C LEU A 230 -15.46 39.22 34.19
N PRO A 231 -14.76 38.29 34.87
CA PRO A 231 -14.63 38.33 36.32
C PRO A 231 -13.54 39.31 36.75
N THR A 232 -13.87 40.15 37.72
CA THR A 232 -12.96 41.02 38.47
C THR A 232 -12.18 40.17 39.48
N LEU A 233 -10.85 40.20 39.41
CA LEU A 233 -9.97 39.65 40.43
C LEU A 233 -9.85 40.65 41.59
N VAL A 234 -10.01 40.13 42.82
CA VAL A 234 -9.69 40.77 44.10
C VAL A 234 -8.40 40.14 44.62
#